data_AF-A0A7K3XPV3-F1
#
_entry.id   AF-A0A7K3XPV3-F1
#
_cell.length_a   1.000
_cell.length_b   1.000
_cell.length_c   1.000
_cell.angle_alpha   90.00
_cell.angle_beta   90.00
_cell.angle_gamma   90.00
#
_symmetry.space_group_name_H-M   'P 1'
#
loop_
_entity.id
_entity.type
_entity.pdbx_description
1 polymer ?
#
loop_
_entity_poly.entity_id
_entity_poly.type
_entity_poly.pdbx_seq_one_letter_code
_entity_poly.pdbx_strand_id
1 'polypeptide(L)'
;SGGDHNKNSIFDIDHTRVPSRIMVQTESYPLEAFKSWMDVIDHPWVIGDFVWTAFDYIGEASIGWRGYFQEQSFYPWNLAYCGDLDICGWKRPQSFYRDALWMSNQLSLFVKPPKPSFAENSDRQSWSKWHWLDAVADWNWKGYENKPLEVSVYSSCEEVELILNNKSLGRKKTNRSNEFKAIWEVPYQPGELKTIGYTAKKQVNTAFLRTANEPSQIKLNADRIEIKADGQDLSYITVELLDEKGNRNPMAENLVKFEIEGPGTIIGVGNANPVSTESCQAFERKAWQGRCLVILKSEQKPGKIILKATSAGLKQADIVIDSK
;
A
#
# COMPACT_ATOMS: atom_id res chain seq x y z
N SER A 1 13.25 9.31 -20.17
CA SER A 1 12.82 8.88 -18.82
C SER A 1 13.04 10.04 -17.85
N GLY A 2 11.98 10.47 -17.15
CA GLY A 2 12.01 11.41 -16.03
C GLY A 2 12.47 12.84 -16.35
N GLY A 3 11.58 13.63 -16.95
CA GLY A 3 11.83 15.03 -17.26
C GLY A 3 11.76 15.91 -16.01
N ASP A 4 12.88 16.56 -15.70
CA ASP A 4 12.96 17.79 -14.90
C ASP A 4 11.71 18.69 -15.09
N HIS A 5 11.10 19.13 -13.99
CA HIS A 5 9.84 19.88 -13.98
C HIS A 5 9.92 21.23 -14.72
N ASN A 6 11.14 21.72 -15.01
CA ASN A 6 11.38 22.98 -15.71
C ASN A 6 11.74 22.84 -17.20
N LYS A 7 11.58 21.65 -17.80
CA LYS A 7 11.86 21.41 -19.22
C LYS A 7 10.58 21.04 -19.97
N ASN A 8 10.48 21.50 -21.22
CA ASN A 8 9.44 21.06 -22.16
C ASN A 8 9.36 19.53 -22.15
N SER A 9 8.13 19.00 -22.28
CA SER A 9 7.93 17.56 -22.34
C SER A 9 8.77 16.98 -23.48
N ILE A 10 9.47 15.88 -23.24
CA ILE A 10 10.25 15.22 -24.30
C ILE A 10 9.32 14.79 -25.45
N PHE A 11 8.05 14.53 -25.13
CA PHE A 11 7.02 14.20 -26.09
C PHE A 11 6.69 15.37 -27.03
N ASP A 12 6.67 16.62 -26.55
CA ASP A 12 6.50 17.80 -27.41
C ASP A 12 7.66 17.99 -28.38
N ILE A 13 8.89 17.84 -27.87
CA ILE A 13 10.12 17.97 -28.65
C ILE A 13 10.13 16.92 -29.77
N ASP A 14 9.83 15.67 -29.44
CA ASP A 14 9.84 14.58 -30.42
C ASP A 14 8.65 14.65 -31.38
N HIS A 15 7.48 15.10 -30.94
CA HIS A 15 6.33 15.31 -31.82
C HIS A 15 6.59 16.43 -32.82
N THR A 16 7.20 17.54 -32.38
CA THR A 16 7.63 18.62 -33.28
C THR A 16 8.60 18.11 -34.35
N ARG A 17 9.52 17.21 -33.97
CA ARG A 17 10.52 16.63 -34.88
C ARG A 17 9.93 15.57 -35.82
N VAL A 18 9.01 14.73 -35.33
CA VAL A 18 8.41 13.62 -36.08
C VAL A 18 6.91 13.49 -35.72
N PRO A 19 6.02 14.28 -36.32
CA PRO A 19 4.60 14.34 -35.92
C PRO A 19 3.84 13.01 -36.07
N SER A 20 4.28 12.13 -36.96
CA SER A 20 3.67 10.81 -37.19
C SER A 20 4.11 9.75 -36.18
N ARG A 21 5.02 10.07 -35.25
CA ARG A 21 5.54 9.13 -34.26
C ARG A 21 4.49 8.91 -33.17
N ILE A 22 4.15 7.64 -32.95
CA ILE A 22 3.42 7.18 -31.77
C ILE A 22 4.43 6.95 -30.64
N MET A 23 4.18 7.49 -29.46
CA MET A 23 5.08 7.42 -28.31
C MET A 23 4.40 6.78 -27.11
N VAL A 24 5.19 6.16 -26.25
CA VAL A 24 4.74 5.55 -24.99
C VAL A 24 5.83 5.71 -23.94
N GLN A 25 5.46 6.00 -22.70
CA GLN A 25 6.39 6.00 -21.58
C GLN A 25 6.54 4.57 -21.06
N THR A 26 7.56 3.87 -21.56
CA THR A 26 7.78 2.45 -21.26
C THR A 26 8.19 2.19 -19.81
N GLU A 27 8.75 3.19 -19.12
CA GLU A 27 9.06 3.16 -17.69
C GLU A 27 8.91 4.56 -17.07
N SER A 28 8.28 4.63 -15.89
CA SER A 28 8.10 5.86 -15.12
C SER A 28 8.42 5.71 -13.64
N TYR A 29 8.79 6.81 -13.01
CA TYR A 29 9.05 6.87 -11.58
C TYR A 29 7.74 6.97 -10.79
N PRO A 30 7.56 6.20 -9.71
CA PRO A 30 6.43 6.35 -8.81
C PRO A 30 6.25 7.79 -8.33
N LEU A 31 7.34 8.43 -7.86
CA LEU A 31 7.30 9.81 -7.37
C LEU A 31 6.79 10.82 -8.41
N GLU A 32 6.98 10.55 -9.70
CA GLU A 32 6.57 11.42 -10.81
C GLU A 32 5.24 10.99 -11.45
N ALA A 33 4.41 10.21 -10.74
CA ALA A 33 3.15 9.68 -11.25
C ALA A 33 2.23 10.77 -11.81
N PHE A 34 2.14 11.93 -11.15
CA PHE A 34 1.34 13.05 -11.65
C PHE A 34 1.80 13.50 -13.03
N LYS A 35 3.07 13.88 -13.15
CA LYS A 35 3.65 14.38 -14.41
C LYS A 35 3.54 13.34 -15.51
N SER A 36 3.94 12.10 -15.24
CA SER A 36 3.90 11.02 -16.24
C SER A 36 2.48 10.80 -16.75
N TRP A 37 1.47 10.88 -15.86
CA TRP A 37 0.08 10.77 -16.29
C TRP A 37 -0.43 12.02 -17.02
N MET A 38 -0.04 13.22 -16.59
CA MET A 38 -0.37 14.46 -17.31
C MET A 38 0.21 14.45 -18.72
N ASP A 39 1.45 13.96 -18.88
CA ASP A 39 2.11 13.79 -20.17
C ASP A 39 1.33 12.84 -21.10
N VAL A 40 0.68 11.80 -20.57
CA VAL A 40 -0.19 10.91 -21.38
C VAL A 40 -1.48 11.62 -21.78
N ILE A 41 -2.18 12.24 -20.83
CA ILE A 41 -3.52 12.78 -21.10
C ILE A 41 -3.52 14.08 -21.89
N ASP A 42 -2.45 14.88 -21.80
CA ASP A 42 -2.34 16.17 -22.47
C ASP A 42 -1.73 16.06 -23.88
N HIS A 43 -1.18 14.90 -24.25
CA HIS A 43 -0.56 14.67 -25.56
C HIS A 43 -1.18 13.47 -26.30
N PRO A 44 -2.06 13.68 -27.30
CA PRO A 44 -2.72 12.60 -28.05
C PRO A 44 -1.80 11.61 -28.78
N TRP A 45 -0.52 11.98 -28.98
CA TRP A 45 0.51 11.12 -29.58
C TRP A 45 1.26 10.24 -28.56
N VAL A 46 0.91 10.34 -27.27
CA VAL A 46 1.43 9.49 -26.19
C VAL A 46 0.33 8.52 -25.75
N ILE A 47 0.55 7.21 -25.96
CA ILE A 47 -0.52 6.21 -25.81
C ILE A 47 -0.59 5.58 -24.41
N GLY A 48 0.35 5.88 -23.51
CA GLY A 48 0.33 5.32 -22.16
C GLY A 48 1.64 5.49 -21.37
N ASP A 49 1.58 4.99 -20.15
CA ASP A 49 2.64 5.01 -19.14
C ASP A 49 2.72 3.66 -18.41
N PHE A 50 3.94 3.20 -18.15
CA PHE A 50 4.22 1.99 -17.37
C PHE A 50 5.08 2.35 -16.17
N VAL A 51 4.51 2.33 -14.96
CA VAL A 51 5.27 2.60 -13.73
C VAL A 51 6.21 1.46 -13.39
N TRP A 52 7.43 1.81 -12.96
CA TRP A 52 8.31 0.91 -12.24
C TRP A 52 8.10 1.04 -10.71
N THR A 53 7.41 0.14 -10.04
CA THR A 53 6.76 -1.07 -10.57
C THR A 53 5.31 -1.15 -10.14
N ALA A 54 4.52 -1.93 -10.87
CA ALA A 54 3.14 -2.22 -10.46
C ALA A 54 3.08 -3.07 -9.16
N PHE A 55 4.01 -4.01 -9.02
CA PHE A 55 4.10 -4.94 -7.88
C PHE A 55 5.54 -4.91 -7.36
N ASP A 56 5.70 -4.96 -6.04
CA ASP A 56 7.03 -5.04 -5.43
C ASP A 56 7.72 -6.37 -5.76
N TYR A 57 9.03 -6.43 -5.60
CA TYR A 57 9.81 -7.62 -5.95
C TYR A 57 11.04 -7.77 -5.06
N ILE A 58 11.57 -8.99 -5.02
CA ILE A 58 12.80 -9.34 -4.31
C ILE A 58 14.00 -8.96 -5.19
N GLY A 59 15.02 -8.34 -4.59
CA GLY A 59 16.17 -7.80 -5.33
C GLY A 59 16.08 -6.29 -5.51
N GLU A 60 17.00 -5.72 -6.29
CA GLU A 60 17.25 -4.26 -6.39
C GLU A 60 17.03 -3.56 -5.04
N ALA A 61 17.60 -4.17 -3.99
CA ALA A 61 17.10 -4.01 -2.64
C ALA A 61 17.16 -2.54 -2.24
N SER A 62 16.05 -1.97 -1.79
CA SER A 62 15.95 -0.60 -1.28
C SER A 62 16.03 0.52 -2.32
N ILE A 63 15.93 0.27 -3.64
CA ILE A 63 15.85 1.38 -4.62
C ILE A 63 14.66 2.32 -4.35
N GLY A 64 13.55 1.78 -3.83
CA GLY A 64 12.34 2.51 -3.46
C GLY A 64 12.37 3.14 -2.07
N TRP A 65 13.48 3.02 -1.32
CA TRP A 65 13.64 3.70 -0.03
C TRP A 65 14.98 4.44 0.06
N ARG A 66 16.10 3.72 0.14
CA ARG A 66 17.44 4.30 0.21
C ARG A 66 17.90 4.91 -1.13
N GLY A 67 17.37 4.42 -2.25
CA GLY A 67 17.75 4.90 -3.58
C GLY A 67 19.24 4.69 -3.91
N TYR A 68 19.72 5.30 -4.98
CA TYR A 68 21.15 5.25 -5.36
C TYR A 68 21.94 6.43 -4.80
N PHE A 69 23.27 6.33 -4.66
CA PHE A 69 24.01 5.06 -4.62
C PHE A 69 23.72 4.34 -3.30
N GLN A 70 23.71 3.02 -3.32
CA GLN A 70 23.53 2.22 -2.12
C GLN A 70 24.90 1.86 -1.52
N GLU A 71 25.06 2.09 -0.22
CA GLU A 71 26.17 1.54 0.54
C GLU A 71 26.02 0.02 0.66
N GLN A 72 27.10 -0.74 0.80
CA GLN A 72 27.00 -2.22 0.88
C GLN A 72 26.30 -2.73 2.17
N SER A 73 26.16 -1.89 3.19
CA SER A 73 25.54 -2.24 4.49
C SER A 73 24.06 -1.83 4.56
N PHE A 74 23.19 -2.49 3.79
CA PHE A 74 21.73 -2.36 3.91
C PHE A 74 20.99 -3.66 4.22
N TYR A 75 21.70 -4.81 4.28
CA TYR A 75 21.11 -6.04 4.81
C TYR A 75 20.56 -5.77 6.23
N PRO A 76 19.34 -6.25 6.57
CA PRO A 76 18.57 -7.30 5.91
C PRO A 76 17.55 -6.86 4.84
N TRP A 77 17.65 -5.66 4.28
CA TRP A 77 16.73 -5.23 3.24
C TRP A 77 16.80 -6.11 1.99
N ASN A 78 15.66 -6.63 1.52
CA ASN A 78 15.60 -7.57 0.39
C ASN A 78 14.57 -7.25 -0.69
N LEU A 79 13.67 -6.27 -0.48
CA LEU A 79 12.68 -5.84 -1.48
C LEU A 79 13.13 -4.58 -2.22
N ALA A 80 12.65 -4.36 -3.45
CA ALA A 80 12.87 -3.09 -4.13
C ALA A 80 12.16 -1.92 -3.42
N TYR A 81 10.95 -2.18 -2.90
CA TYR A 81 10.10 -1.24 -2.16
C TYR A 81 9.62 -0.04 -2.99
N CYS A 82 9.53 -0.21 -4.32
CA CYS A 82 9.05 0.78 -5.27
C CYS A 82 7.69 0.40 -5.91
N GLY A 83 7.12 -0.75 -5.52
CA GLY A 83 5.87 -1.26 -6.08
C GLY A 83 4.62 -0.48 -5.69
N ASP A 84 3.67 -0.34 -6.61
CA ASP A 84 2.32 0.15 -6.31
C ASP A 84 1.58 -0.80 -5.36
N LEU A 85 1.75 -2.10 -5.56
CA LEU A 85 1.40 -3.17 -4.62
C LEU A 85 2.66 -3.62 -3.87
N ASP A 86 2.54 -3.91 -2.58
CA ASP A 86 3.60 -4.59 -1.83
C ASP A 86 3.76 -6.06 -2.25
N ILE A 87 4.78 -6.75 -1.72
CA ILE A 87 5.09 -8.15 -2.09
C ILE A 87 3.96 -9.15 -1.74
N CYS A 88 3.02 -8.76 -0.88
CA CYS A 88 1.84 -9.56 -0.54
C CYS A 88 0.60 -9.16 -1.36
N GLY A 89 0.73 -8.22 -2.30
CA GLY A 89 -0.33 -7.77 -3.20
C GLY A 89 -1.24 -6.69 -2.64
N TRP A 90 -0.91 -6.09 -1.48
CA TRP A 90 -1.71 -5.02 -0.93
C TRP A 90 -1.25 -3.65 -1.45
N LYS A 91 -2.21 -2.75 -1.70
CA LYS A 91 -1.92 -1.40 -2.19
C LYS A 91 -1.04 -0.62 -1.21
N ARG A 92 -0.01 0.04 -1.76
CA ARG A 92 0.81 1.06 -1.11
C ARG A 92 0.29 2.47 -1.45
N PRO A 93 0.66 3.52 -0.69
CA PRO A 93 0.11 4.88 -0.88
C PRO A 93 0.20 5.40 -2.32
N GLN A 94 1.31 5.15 -3.02
CA GLN A 94 1.50 5.51 -4.43
C GLN A 94 0.42 4.91 -5.37
N SER A 95 -0.09 3.71 -5.07
CA SER A 95 -1.16 3.10 -5.87
C SER A 95 -2.52 3.76 -5.61
N PHE A 96 -2.79 4.17 -4.38
CA PHE A 96 -3.99 4.98 -4.09
C PHE A 96 -3.90 6.38 -4.69
N TYR A 97 -2.70 6.94 -4.79
CA TYR A 97 -2.50 8.19 -5.51
C TYR A 97 -2.79 8.01 -7.01
N ARG A 98 -2.32 6.91 -7.60
CA ARG A 98 -2.58 6.57 -9.00
C ARG A 98 -4.07 6.35 -9.29
N ASP A 99 -4.82 5.76 -8.36
CA ASP A 99 -6.29 5.69 -8.43
C ASP A 99 -6.90 7.09 -8.59
N ALA A 100 -6.42 8.08 -7.82
CA ALA A 100 -6.90 9.45 -7.90
C ALA A 100 -6.52 10.16 -9.22
N LEU A 101 -5.51 9.65 -9.95
CA LEU A 101 -5.17 10.14 -11.28
C LEU A 101 -6.02 9.47 -12.39
N TRP A 102 -6.38 8.21 -12.18
CA TRP A 102 -7.00 7.35 -13.20
C TRP A 102 -8.52 7.27 -13.15
N MET A 103 -9.10 7.40 -11.95
CA MET A 103 -10.51 7.13 -11.71
C MET A 103 -11.18 8.33 -11.05
N SER A 104 -12.49 8.46 -11.27
CA SER A 104 -13.31 9.48 -10.60
C SER A 104 -13.64 9.11 -9.15
N ASN A 105 -13.90 10.12 -8.31
CA ASN A 105 -14.35 9.99 -6.92
C ASN A 105 -13.50 9.07 -6.01
N GLN A 106 -12.21 8.95 -6.28
CA GLN A 106 -11.26 8.23 -5.43
C GLN A 106 -10.84 9.09 -4.25
N LEU A 107 -10.61 8.44 -3.12
CA LEU A 107 -10.32 9.10 -1.85
C LEU A 107 -9.53 8.15 -0.94
N SER A 108 -8.38 8.61 -0.47
CA SER A 108 -7.54 7.89 0.49
C SER A 108 -6.82 8.87 1.39
N LEU A 109 -6.43 8.45 2.59
CA LEU A 109 -5.76 9.31 3.56
C LEU A 109 -4.57 8.58 4.20
N PHE A 110 -3.48 9.31 4.37
CA PHE A 110 -2.21 8.82 4.90
C PHE A 110 -1.60 9.86 5.83
N VAL A 111 -0.68 9.40 6.67
CA VAL A 111 0.04 10.24 7.62
C VAL A 111 1.52 10.12 7.32
N LYS A 112 2.22 11.25 7.31
CA LYS A 112 3.67 11.24 7.34
C LYS A 112 4.10 10.87 8.76
N PRO A 113 4.83 9.77 8.97
CA PRO A 113 5.21 9.38 10.30
C PRO A 113 6.16 10.44 10.89
N PRO A 114 6.09 10.72 12.21
CA PRO A 114 6.91 11.75 12.85
C PRO A 114 8.39 11.34 12.97
N LYS A 115 8.71 10.09 12.67
CA LYS A 115 10.06 9.56 12.45
C LYS A 115 10.00 8.72 11.17
N PRO A 116 11.07 8.70 10.36
CA PRO A 116 11.11 7.85 9.16
C PRO A 116 10.78 6.40 9.49
N SER A 117 9.96 5.75 8.65
CA SER A 117 9.58 4.33 8.80
C SER A 117 10.78 3.39 8.80
N PHE A 118 11.84 3.75 8.07
CA PHE A 118 13.12 3.05 8.05
C PHE A 118 14.28 4.05 7.95
N ALA A 119 15.51 3.57 8.19
CA ALA A 119 16.72 4.37 8.04
C ALA A 119 16.82 4.96 6.61
N GLU A 120 17.05 6.27 6.53
CA GLU A 120 17.21 6.99 5.27
C GLU A 120 18.67 6.94 4.79
N ASN A 121 18.86 7.24 3.50
CA ASN A 121 20.18 7.44 2.91
C ASN A 121 20.42 8.94 2.74
N SER A 122 21.30 9.53 3.55
CA SER A 122 21.64 10.96 3.46
C SER A 122 22.28 11.34 2.12
N ASP A 123 22.93 10.39 1.45
CA ASP A 123 23.65 10.60 0.19
C ASP A 123 22.82 10.17 -1.03
N ARG A 124 21.50 10.03 -0.85
CA ARG A 124 20.57 9.69 -1.93
C ARG A 124 20.69 10.70 -3.07
N GLN A 125 20.93 10.17 -4.26
CA GLN A 125 21.03 10.94 -5.48
C GLN A 125 19.65 11.43 -5.93
N SER A 126 19.58 12.70 -6.32
CA SER A 126 18.32 13.38 -6.70
C SER A 126 17.62 12.77 -7.93
N TRP A 127 18.37 12.09 -8.80
CA TRP A 127 17.82 11.36 -9.95
C TRP A 127 17.12 10.05 -9.56
N SER A 128 17.43 9.49 -8.38
CA SER A 128 16.84 8.24 -7.91
C SER A 128 15.44 8.49 -7.37
N LYS A 129 14.42 8.39 -8.24
CA LYS A 129 13.02 8.71 -7.92
C LYS A 129 12.09 7.50 -7.80
N TRP A 130 12.65 6.29 -7.65
CA TRP A 130 11.90 5.04 -7.47
C TRP A 130 11.08 4.96 -6.17
N HIS A 131 11.36 5.81 -5.18
CA HIS A 131 10.58 5.87 -3.95
C HIS A 131 9.21 6.53 -4.11
N TRP A 132 8.38 6.33 -3.09
CA TRP A 132 7.30 7.23 -2.75
C TRP A 132 7.63 8.03 -1.48
N LEU A 133 6.78 9.01 -1.16
CA LEU A 133 6.82 9.70 0.13
C LEU A 133 6.59 8.70 1.26
N ASP A 134 7.25 8.91 2.41
CA ASP A 134 6.95 8.15 3.62
C ASP A 134 5.56 8.52 4.13
N ALA A 135 4.59 7.68 3.76
CA ALA A 135 3.17 7.87 4.01
C ALA A 135 2.59 6.55 4.50
N VAL A 136 1.98 6.55 5.68
CA VAL A 136 1.46 5.35 6.31
C VAL A 136 -0.04 5.45 6.57
N ALA A 137 -0.74 4.33 6.47
CA ALA A 137 -2.15 4.21 6.84
C ALA A 137 -2.28 3.90 8.34
N ASP A 138 -1.84 4.85 9.18
CA ASP A 138 -1.67 4.68 10.63
C ASP A 138 -2.20 5.90 11.43
N TRP A 139 -2.89 5.62 12.54
CA TRP A 139 -3.34 6.61 13.54
C TRP A 139 -3.03 6.19 14.99
N ASN A 140 -1.91 5.50 15.21
CA ASN A 140 -1.42 4.96 16.47
C ASN A 140 -0.15 5.68 16.99
N TRP A 141 -0.17 7.00 17.09
CA TRP A 141 1.00 7.84 17.40
C TRP A 141 1.20 8.13 18.89
N LYS A 142 1.20 7.09 19.74
CA LYS A 142 1.38 7.24 21.20
C LYS A 142 2.64 8.06 21.52
N GLY A 143 2.52 9.08 22.37
CA GLY A 143 3.60 10.01 22.73
C GLY A 143 3.73 11.24 21.83
N TYR A 144 2.87 11.35 20.81
CA TYR A 144 2.74 12.52 19.95
C TYR A 144 1.46 13.32 20.21
N GLU A 145 0.78 13.11 21.34
CA GLU A 145 -0.49 13.77 21.66
C GLU A 145 -0.35 15.30 21.55
N ASN A 146 -1.30 15.90 20.81
CA ASN A 146 -1.36 17.32 20.46
C ASN A 146 -0.21 17.86 19.59
N LYS A 147 0.76 17.04 19.19
CA LYS A 147 1.77 17.44 18.21
C LYS A 147 1.17 17.41 16.81
N PRO A 148 1.49 18.39 15.95
CA PRO A 148 1.02 18.39 14.58
C PRO A 148 1.67 17.24 13.80
N LEU A 149 0.84 16.47 13.08
CA LEU A 149 1.24 15.47 12.11
C LEU A 149 0.72 15.86 10.74
N GLU A 150 1.55 15.73 9.72
CA GLU A 150 1.17 15.97 8.33
C GLU A 150 0.26 14.83 7.85
N VAL A 151 -0.99 15.16 7.52
CA VAL A 151 -1.98 14.25 6.94
C VAL A 151 -2.16 14.61 5.48
N SER A 152 -1.91 13.64 4.61
CA SER A 152 -2.12 13.74 3.16
C SER A 152 -3.36 12.98 2.74
N VAL A 153 -4.25 13.63 2.00
CA VAL A 153 -5.40 13.03 1.33
C VAL A 153 -5.12 13.03 -0.17
N TYR A 154 -5.17 11.86 -0.80
CA TYR A 154 -5.15 11.73 -2.26
C TYR A 154 -6.57 11.62 -2.75
N SER A 155 -6.99 12.52 -3.65
CA SER A 155 -8.37 12.52 -4.11
C SER A 155 -8.58 13.10 -5.50
N SER A 156 -9.42 12.40 -6.26
CA SER A 156 -9.99 12.86 -7.52
C SER A 156 -11.38 13.50 -7.34
N CYS A 157 -11.81 13.73 -6.09
CA CYS A 157 -13.02 14.52 -5.81
C CYS A 157 -12.72 16.02 -6.06
N GLU A 158 -13.74 16.85 -6.19
CA GLU A 158 -13.55 18.31 -6.36
C GLU A 158 -13.10 18.98 -5.06
N GLU A 159 -13.68 18.53 -3.94
CA GLU A 159 -13.36 18.99 -2.59
C GLU A 159 -13.29 17.81 -1.63
N VAL A 160 -12.44 17.93 -0.61
CA VAL A 160 -12.32 16.98 0.49
C VAL A 160 -12.40 17.70 1.82
N GLU A 161 -13.12 17.10 2.77
CA GLU A 161 -13.19 17.55 4.17
C GLU A 161 -12.42 16.57 5.04
N LEU A 162 -11.62 17.09 5.97
CA LEU A 162 -10.95 16.27 6.99
C LEU A 162 -11.64 16.49 8.34
N ILE A 163 -11.87 15.41 9.08
CA ILE A 163 -12.60 15.41 10.34
C ILE A 163 -11.78 14.60 11.34
N LEU A 164 -11.45 15.20 12.49
CA LEU A 164 -10.83 14.51 13.62
C LEU A 164 -11.85 14.45 14.75
N ASN A 165 -12.21 13.24 15.21
CA ASN A 165 -13.11 13.04 16.34
C ASN A 165 -14.41 13.87 16.24
N ASN A 166 -15.09 13.77 15.10
CA ASN A 166 -16.31 14.52 14.76
C ASN A 166 -16.15 16.05 14.61
N LYS A 167 -14.93 16.59 14.71
CA LYS A 167 -14.64 18.00 14.47
C LYS A 167 -14.02 18.20 13.09
N SER A 168 -14.68 19.01 12.26
CA SER A 168 -14.13 19.39 10.95
C SER A 168 -12.86 20.22 11.11
N LEU A 169 -11.84 19.87 10.33
CA LEU A 169 -10.58 20.60 10.15
C LEU A 169 -10.59 21.42 8.84
N GLY A 170 -11.78 21.58 8.25
CA GLY A 170 -12.00 22.36 7.04
C GLY A 170 -11.95 21.55 5.74
N ARG A 171 -12.37 22.22 4.66
CA ARG A 171 -12.38 21.67 3.30
C ARG A 171 -11.23 22.20 2.47
N LYS A 172 -10.70 21.37 1.58
CA LYS A 172 -9.71 21.76 0.57
C LYS A 172 -10.16 21.25 -0.79
N LYS A 173 -9.90 22.03 -1.84
CA LYS A 173 -10.09 21.57 -3.22
C LYS A 173 -9.00 20.57 -3.59
N THR A 174 -9.29 19.65 -4.49
CA THR A 174 -8.33 18.73 -5.10
C THR A 174 -8.46 18.77 -6.61
N ASN A 175 -7.38 19.08 -7.32
CA ASN A 175 -7.35 19.20 -8.79
C ASN A 175 -5.89 19.22 -9.28
N ARG A 176 -5.67 19.45 -10.58
CA ARG A 176 -4.33 19.49 -11.17
C ARG A 176 -3.38 20.50 -10.52
N SER A 177 -3.85 21.63 -9.99
CA SER A 177 -2.99 22.68 -9.39
C SER A 177 -2.35 22.26 -8.07
N ASN A 178 -2.90 21.24 -7.41
CA ASN A 178 -2.31 20.63 -6.22
C ASN A 178 -2.06 19.14 -6.42
N GLU A 179 -1.95 18.74 -7.69
CA GLU A 179 -1.67 17.36 -8.08
C GLU A 179 -2.64 16.35 -7.45
N PHE A 180 -3.92 16.70 -7.24
CA PHE A 180 -4.91 15.82 -6.59
C PHE A 180 -4.55 15.44 -5.13
N LYS A 181 -3.80 16.29 -4.43
CA LYS A 181 -3.42 16.12 -3.02
C LYS A 181 -3.96 17.28 -2.18
N ALA A 182 -4.47 16.95 -0.98
CA ALA A 182 -4.77 17.93 0.05
C ALA A 182 -4.04 17.54 1.35
N ILE A 183 -3.34 18.50 1.96
CA ILE A 183 -2.45 18.25 3.09
C ILE A 183 -2.91 19.07 4.29
N TRP A 184 -2.96 18.51 5.50
CA TRP A 184 -3.26 19.21 6.75
C TRP A 184 -2.17 18.96 7.79
N GLU A 185 -1.95 19.94 8.66
CA GLU A 185 -1.28 19.73 9.94
C GLU A 185 -2.35 19.42 10.99
N VAL A 186 -2.30 18.21 11.54
CA VAL A 186 -3.35 17.71 12.44
C VAL A 186 -2.76 17.42 13.81
N PRO A 187 -3.22 18.08 14.90
CA PRO A 187 -2.78 17.72 16.24
C PRO A 187 -3.24 16.30 16.55
N TYR A 188 -2.30 15.40 16.82
CA TYR A 188 -2.66 14.00 17.07
C TYR A 188 -3.53 13.86 18.32
N GLN A 189 -4.69 13.24 18.14
CA GLN A 189 -5.57 12.79 19.21
C GLN A 189 -6.02 11.37 18.87
N PRO A 190 -5.93 10.41 19.81
CA PRO A 190 -6.50 9.09 19.63
C PRO A 190 -7.97 9.16 19.24
N GLY A 191 -8.41 8.26 18.36
CA GLY A 191 -9.79 8.18 17.90
C GLY A 191 -9.90 7.95 16.40
N GLU A 192 -10.72 8.74 15.71
CA GLU A 192 -10.97 8.59 14.28
C GLU A 192 -10.54 9.84 13.51
N LEU A 193 -9.71 9.63 12.49
CA LEU A 193 -9.43 10.59 11.44
C LEU A 193 -10.19 10.16 10.19
N LYS A 194 -11.14 10.98 9.75
CA LYS A 194 -12.04 10.68 8.64
C LYS A 194 -11.90 11.74 7.56
N THR A 195 -11.90 11.33 6.30
CA THR A 195 -12.07 12.24 5.17
C THR A 195 -13.34 11.94 4.39
N ILE A 196 -13.99 13.00 3.90
CA ILE A 196 -15.19 12.95 3.07
C ILE A 196 -14.89 13.64 1.74
N GLY A 197 -15.12 12.94 0.63
CA GLY A 197 -14.96 13.47 -0.71
C GLY A 197 -16.28 14.00 -1.26
N TYR A 198 -16.22 15.15 -1.92
CA TYR A 198 -17.35 15.84 -2.53
C TYR A 198 -17.12 16.09 -4.03
N THR A 199 -18.13 15.79 -4.83
CA THR A 199 -18.19 16.09 -6.27
C THR A 199 -19.55 16.67 -6.58
N ALA A 200 -19.62 17.78 -7.32
CA ALA A 200 -20.85 18.52 -7.57
C ALA A 200 -21.62 18.82 -6.26
N LYS A 201 -20.88 19.18 -5.20
CA LYS A 201 -21.37 19.47 -3.84
C LYS A 201 -22.05 18.29 -3.11
N LYS A 202 -22.01 17.07 -3.66
CA LYS A 202 -22.54 15.86 -3.01
C LYS A 202 -21.41 15.04 -2.43
N GLN A 203 -21.62 14.44 -1.27
CA GLN A 203 -20.73 13.43 -0.73
C GLN A 203 -20.74 12.20 -1.63
N VAL A 204 -19.55 11.78 -2.09
CA VAL A 204 -19.38 10.65 -3.02
C VAL A 204 -18.55 9.51 -2.45
N ASN A 205 -17.68 9.78 -1.47
CA ASN A 205 -16.80 8.76 -0.89
C ASN A 205 -16.35 9.17 0.53
N THR A 206 -15.92 8.18 1.31
CA THR A 206 -15.35 8.38 2.65
C THR A 206 -14.20 7.42 2.91
N ALA A 207 -13.14 7.89 3.56
CA ALA A 207 -12.06 7.05 4.07
C ALA A 207 -11.76 7.40 5.53
N PHE A 208 -11.19 6.47 6.29
CA PHE A 208 -10.88 6.67 7.71
C PHE A 208 -9.58 5.96 8.11
N LEU A 209 -8.91 6.52 9.12
CA LEU A 209 -7.94 5.85 9.97
C LEU A 209 -8.45 5.90 11.40
N ARG A 210 -8.21 4.84 12.17
CA ARG A 210 -8.64 4.72 13.56
C ARG A 210 -7.48 4.27 14.42
N THR A 211 -7.37 4.88 15.60
CA THR A 211 -6.46 4.38 16.62
C THR A 211 -6.95 3.01 17.09
N ALA A 212 -6.12 1.99 16.87
CA ALA A 212 -6.38 0.64 17.36
C ALA A 212 -5.80 0.43 18.76
N ASN A 213 -6.47 -0.34 19.61
CA ASN A 213 -5.88 -0.81 20.86
C ASN A 213 -4.94 -2.01 20.62
N GLU A 214 -4.33 -2.53 21.69
CA GLU A 214 -3.56 -3.78 21.63
C GLU A 214 -4.37 -4.89 20.95
N PRO A 215 -3.73 -5.72 20.09
CA PRO A 215 -4.43 -6.78 19.39
C PRO A 215 -4.96 -7.82 20.39
N SER A 216 -6.16 -8.32 20.15
CA SER A 216 -6.83 -9.34 20.97
C SER A 216 -7.37 -10.52 20.16
N GLN A 217 -7.42 -10.40 18.82
CA GLN A 217 -7.99 -11.42 17.95
C GLN A 217 -7.32 -11.46 16.58
N ILE A 218 -7.38 -12.63 15.96
CA ILE A 218 -6.96 -12.88 14.58
C ILE A 218 -8.21 -12.87 13.70
N LYS A 219 -8.13 -12.23 12.53
CA LYS A 219 -9.13 -12.35 11.47
C LYS A 219 -8.51 -12.97 10.23
N LEU A 220 -9.14 -14.02 9.72
CA LEU A 220 -8.75 -14.70 8.48
C LEU A 220 -9.71 -14.29 7.37
N ASN A 221 -9.16 -13.84 6.24
CA ASN A 221 -9.93 -13.48 5.06
C ASN A 221 -9.31 -14.10 3.81
N ALA A 222 -9.95 -15.16 3.30
CA ALA A 222 -9.58 -15.77 2.03
C ALA A 222 -10.09 -14.92 0.86
N ASP A 223 -9.30 -14.80 -0.20
CA ASP A 223 -9.77 -14.29 -1.48
C ASP A 223 -10.86 -15.19 -2.07
N ARG A 224 -10.74 -16.51 -1.86
CA ARG A 224 -11.68 -17.54 -2.31
C ARG A 224 -11.85 -18.62 -1.26
N ILE A 225 -13.10 -18.89 -0.87
CA ILE A 225 -13.46 -19.99 0.04
C ILE A 225 -13.78 -21.30 -0.71
N GLU A 226 -13.84 -21.27 -2.04
CA GLU A 226 -14.01 -22.45 -2.88
C GLU A 226 -12.90 -22.52 -3.94
N ILE A 227 -12.20 -23.66 -3.98
CA ILE A 227 -11.11 -23.94 -4.92
C ILE A 227 -11.29 -25.31 -5.57
N LYS A 228 -10.66 -25.52 -6.72
CA LYS A 228 -10.67 -26.81 -7.43
C LYS A 228 -9.71 -27.79 -6.76
N ALA A 229 -10.14 -29.03 -6.60
CA ALA A 229 -9.30 -30.13 -6.18
C ALA A 229 -8.42 -30.66 -7.34
N ASP A 230 -7.59 -29.79 -7.93
CA ASP A 230 -6.74 -30.12 -9.08
C ASP A 230 -5.23 -30.17 -8.75
N GLY A 231 -4.86 -29.92 -7.49
CA GLY A 231 -3.45 -29.91 -7.06
C GLY A 231 -2.70 -28.60 -7.34
N GLN A 232 -3.37 -27.63 -7.96
CA GLN A 232 -2.77 -26.41 -8.50
C GLN A 232 -3.49 -25.13 -8.04
N ASP A 233 -4.80 -25.22 -7.76
CA ASP A 233 -5.60 -24.06 -7.36
C ASP A 233 -5.20 -23.54 -5.98
N LEU A 234 -5.27 -22.20 -5.83
CA LEU A 234 -4.77 -21.48 -4.66
C LEU A 234 -5.88 -20.69 -3.97
N SER A 235 -5.74 -20.57 -2.65
CA SER A 235 -6.47 -19.63 -1.80
C SER A 235 -5.47 -18.78 -1.02
N TYR A 236 -5.52 -17.47 -1.22
CA TYR A 236 -4.70 -16.48 -0.53
C TYR A 236 -5.46 -15.96 0.68
N ILE A 237 -4.94 -16.21 1.88
CA ILE A 237 -5.62 -15.88 3.13
C ILE A 237 -4.85 -14.75 3.81
N THR A 238 -5.46 -13.56 3.80
CA THR A 238 -4.97 -12.43 4.59
C THR A 238 -5.27 -12.68 6.06
N VAL A 239 -4.27 -12.49 6.91
CA VAL A 239 -4.33 -12.67 8.35
C VAL A 239 -4.16 -11.28 8.98
N GLU A 240 -5.18 -10.77 9.65
CA GLU A 240 -5.14 -9.45 10.31
C GLU A 240 -5.18 -9.60 11.83
N LEU A 241 -4.37 -8.80 12.53
CA LEU A 241 -4.35 -8.71 13.98
C LEU A 241 -5.18 -7.50 14.42
N LEU A 242 -6.32 -7.77 15.05
CA LEU A 242 -7.32 -6.76 15.38
C LEU A 242 -7.40 -6.54 16.88
N ASP A 243 -7.74 -5.32 17.28
CA ASP A 243 -8.17 -5.01 18.64
C ASP A 243 -9.58 -5.56 18.94
N GLU A 244 -10.06 -5.39 20.17
CA GLU A 244 -11.40 -5.87 20.59
C GLU A 244 -12.56 -5.24 19.81
N LYS A 245 -12.34 -4.07 19.18
CA LYS A 245 -13.33 -3.35 18.36
C LYS A 245 -13.25 -3.72 16.89
N GLY A 246 -12.33 -4.62 16.51
CA GLY A 246 -12.15 -5.07 15.13
C GLY A 246 -11.28 -4.13 14.29
N ASN A 247 -10.55 -3.19 14.88
CA ASN A 247 -9.60 -2.34 14.14
C ASN A 247 -8.26 -3.08 14.01
N ARG A 248 -7.69 -3.11 12.80
CA ARG A 248 -6.32 -3.61 12.59
C ARG A 248 -5.35 -2.71 13.32
N ASN A 249 -4.47 -3.30 14.13
CA ASN A 249 -3.42 -2.56 14.82
C ASN A 249 -2.15 -2.48 13.93
N PRO A 250 -1.81 -1.32 13.35
CA PRO A 250 -0.63 -1.18 12.49
C PRO A 250 0.71 -1.32 13.23
N MET A 251 0.71 -1.34 14.56
CA MET A 251 1.91 -1.60 15.37
C MET A 251 2.08 -3.08 15.72
N ALA A 252 1.11 -3.94 15.38
CA ALA A 252 1.16 -5.35 15.75
C ALA A 252 2.10 -6.15 14.84
N GLU A 253 3.06 -6.84 15.46
CA GLU A 253 4.06 -7.69 14.81
C GLU A 253 4.09 -9.11 15.40
N ASN A 254 2.99 -9.55 16.02
CA ASN A 254 2.92 -10.86 16.67
C ASN A 254 3.23 -11.99 15.68
N LEU A 255 3.92 -13.04 16.17
CA LEU A 255 4.15 -14.27 15.43
C LEU A 255 2.86 -15.09 15.36
N VAL A 256 2.34 -15.30 14.16
CA VAL A 256 1.18 -16.17 13.91
C VAL A 256 1.66 -17.53 13.46
N LYS A 257 1.16 -18.59 14.09
CA LYS A 257 1.41 -20.00 13.74
C LYS A 257 0.19 -20.57 13.04
N PHE A 258 0.44 -21.39 12.03
CA PHE A 258 -0.55 -21.98 11.15
C PHE A 258 -0.55 -23.50 11.27
N GLU A 259 -1.73 -24.07 11.43
CA GLU A 259 -1.97 -25.52 11.35
C GLU A 259 -3.01 -25.78 10.27
N ILE A 260 -2.83 -26.86 9.51
CA ILE A 260 -3.72 -27.23 8.41
C ILE A 260 -4.23 -28.66 8.58
N GLU A 261 -5.51 -28.86 8.32
CA GLU A 261 -6.16 -30.16 8.26
C GLU A 261 -6.90 -30.30 6.91
N GLY A 262 -7.00 -31.53 6.39
CA GLY A 262 -7.68 -31.81 5.12
C GLY A 262 -6.75 -31.85 3.90
N PRO A 263 -7.30 -31.98 2.68
CA PRO A 263 -6.53 -32.23 1.45
C PRO A 263 -5.98 -30.93 0.85
N GLY A 264 -5.07 -30.29 1.58
CA GLY A 264 -4.40 -29.05 1.16
C GLY A 264 -3.03 -28.88 1.81
N THR A 265 -2.22 -27.99 1.24
CA THR A 265 -0.87 -27.70 1.75
C THR A 265 -0.66 -26.20 1.89
N ILE A 266 0.04 -25.77 2.95
CA ILE A 266 0.59 -24.41 3.03
C ILE A 266 1.81 -24.34 2.11
N ILE A 267 1.73 -23.55 1.05
CA ILE A 267 2.83 -23.41 0.07
C ILE A 267 3.64 -22.12 0.26
N GLY A 268 3.15 -21.20 1.09
CA GLY A 268 3.79 -19.91 1.28
C GLY A 268 3.22 -19.15 2.47
N VAL A 269 4.09 -18.47 3.20
CA VAL A 269 3.73 -17.44 4.18
C VAL A 269 4.56 -16.18 3.92
N GLY A 270 4.00 -15.01 4.22
CA GLY A 270 4.69 -13.75 3.94
C GLY A 270 4.14 -12.57 4.71
N ASN A 271 4.93 -11.49 4.78
CA ASN A 271 4.51 -10.17 5.20
C ASN A 271 5.23 -9.14 4.30
N ALA A 272 4.80 -7.89 4.34
CA ALA A 272 5.36 -6.84 3.48
C ALA A 272 6.53 -6.07 4.13
N ASN A 273 7.15 -6.62 5.18
CA ASN A 273 8.31 -6.01 5.82
C ASN A 273 9.54 -6.16 4.92
N PRO A 274 10.11 -5.07 4.37
CA PRO A 274 11.21 -5.16 3.42
C PRO A 274 12.54 -5.62 4.03
N VAL A 275 12.62 -5.71 5.37
CA VAL A 275 13.81 -6.18 6.10
C VAL A 275 13.57 -7.52 6.80
N SER A 276 12.47 -8.22 6.52
CA SER A 276 12.23 -9.55 7.10
C SER A 276 13.12 -10.61 6.45
N THR A 277 13.74 -11.43 7.29
CA THR A 277 14.56 -12.60 6.90
C THR A 277 13.85 -13.93 7.23
N GLU A 278 12.58 -13.87 7.64
CA GLU A 278 11.79 -15.05 7.98
C GLU A 278 11.54 -15.92 6.75
N SER A 279 11.51 -17.24 6.93
CA SER A 279 11.25 -18.19 5.86
C SER A 279 9.85 -17.99 5.26
N CYS A 280 9.75 -18.07 3.94
CA CYS A 280 8.47 -18.10 3.23
C CYS A 280 7.85 -19.51 3.18
N GLN A 281 8.55 -20.53 3.71
CA GLN A 281 8.13 -21.94 3.69
C GLN A 281 7.89 -22.49 5.11
N ALA A 282 7.88 -21.62 6.12
CA ALA A 282 7.54 -22.00 7.48
C ALA A 282 6.01 -22.09 7.66
N PHE A 283 5.61 -22.71 8.77
CA PHE A 283 4.22 -22.75 9.24
C PHE A 283 3.93 -21.60 10.23
N GLU A 284 4.72 -20.54 10.18
CA GLU A 284 4.54 -19.35 11.02
C GLU A 284 5.10 -18.11 10.33
N ARG A 285 4.53 -16.95 10.65
CA ARG A 285 4.98 -15.65 10.13
C ARG A 285 4.61 -14.53 11.07
N LYS A 286 5.52 -13.60 11.33
CA LYS A 286 5.18 -12.35 12.02
C LYS A 286 4.24 -11.51 11.18
N ALA A 287 3.28 -10.88 11.83
CA ALA A 287 2.60 -9.75 11.21
C ALA A 287 3.59 -8.61 10.96
N TRP A 288 3.30 -7.79 9.95
CA TRP A 288 3.90 -6.48 9.78
C TRP A 288 2.78 -5.51 9.43
N GLN A 289 2.76 -4.36 10.09
CA GLN A 289 1.62 -3.44 10.03
C GLN A 289 0.27 -4.11 10.38
N GLY A 290 0.31 -5.05 11.33
CA GLY A 290 -0.87 -5.77 11.80
C GLY A 290 -1.40 -6.84 10.86
N ARG A 291 -0.65 -7.24 9.83
CA ARG A 291 -1.07 -8.33 8.94
C ARG A 291 0.06 -9.19 8.38
N CYS A 292 -0.28 -10.42 8.02
CA CYS A 292 0.55 -11.32 7.21
C CYS A 292 -0.34 -12.10 6.23
N LEU A 293 0.27 -12.94 5.41
CA LEU A 293 -0.38 -13.73 4.35
C LEU A 293 0.01 -15.20 4.52
N VAL A 294 -0.95 -16.09 4.30
CA VAL A 294 -0.73 -17.54 4.15
C VAL A 294 -1.44 -18.02 2.88
N ILE A 295 -0.77 -18.87 2.10
CA ILE A 295 -1.24 -19.35 0.81
C ILE A 295 -1.46 -20.86 0.91
N LEU A 296 -2.70 -21.28 0.67
CA LEU A 296 -3.08 -22.68 0.58
C LEU A 296 -3.13 -23.11 -0.87
N LYS A 297 -2.66 -24.32 -1.14
CA LYS A 297 -2.84 -25.02 -2.41
C LYS A 297 -3.72 -26.25 -2.20
N SER A 298 -4.67 -26.49 -3.10
CA SER A 298 -5.45 -27.71 -3.10
C SER A 298 -4.58 -28.93 -3.39
N GLU A 299 -5.03 -30.10 -2.94
CA GLU A 299 -4.60 -31.38 -3.50
C GLU A 299 -5.61 -31.87 -4.56
N GLN A 300 -5.30 -32.98 -5.24
CA GLN A 300 -6.21 -33.61 -6.22
C GLN A 300 -7.43 -34.29 -5.57
N LYS A 301 -7.46 -34.36 -4.24
CA LYS A 301 -8.54 -34.98 -3.47
C LYS A 301 -9.53 -33.89 -3.02
N PRO A 302 -10.82 -33.99 -3.39
CA PRO A 302 -11.84 -33.10 -2.86
C PRO A 302 -11.99 -33.24 -1.34
N GLY A 303 -12.35 -32.14 -0.68
CA GLY A 303 -12.63 -32.11 0.76
C GLY A 303 -12.51 -30.73 1.36
N LYS A 304 -12.82 -30.64 2.64
CA LYS A 304 -12.67 -29.41 3.42
C LYS A 304 -11.23 -29.26 3.88
N ILE A 305 -10.62 -28.13 3.57
CA ILE A 305 -9.33 -27.71 4.11
C ILE A 305 -9.61 -26.74 5.26
N ILE A 306 -9.11 -27.05 6.45
CA ILE A 306 -9.27 -26.21 7.65
C ILE A 306 -7.91 -25.62 7.98
N LEU A 307 -7.80 -24.29 7.93
CA LEU A 307 -6.63 -23.56 8.40
C LEU A 307 -6.93 -22.98 9.78
N LYS A 308 -6.08 -23.28 10.76
CA LYS A 308 -6.09 -22.70 12.10
C LYS A 308 -4.94 -21.74 12.26
N ALA A 309 -5.19 -20.58 12.87
CA ALA A 309 -4.20 -19.56 13.14
C ALA A 309 -4.16 -19.23 14.64
N THR A 310 -2.98 -19.30 15.25
CA THR A 310 -2.77 -19.02 16.67
C THR A 310 -1.63 -18.03 16.86
N SER A 311 -1.72 -17.22 17.93
CA SER A 311 -0.66 -16.29 18.33
C SER A 311 -0.76 -16.07 19.84
N ALA A 312 0.37 -15.89 20.51
CA ALA A 312 0.39 -15.67 21.96
C ALA A 312 -0.47 -14.47 22.35
N GLY A 313 -1.40 -14.67 23.29
CA GLY A 313 -2.29 -13.63 23.81
C GLY A 313 -3.48 -13.27 22.91
N LEU A 314 -3.61 -13.86 21.71
CA LEU A 314 -4.72 -13.59 20.79
C LEU A 314 -5.72 -14.74 20.77
N LYS A 315 -7.00 -14.43 20.58
CA LYS A 315 -8.02 -15.44 20.28
C LYS A 315 -7.67 -16.15 18.97
N GLN A 316 -7.65 -17.48 19.01
CA GLN A 316 -7.48 -18.32 17.82
C GLN A 316 -8.59 -18.03 16.79
N ALA A 317 -8.24 -18.16 15.52
CA ALA A 317 -9.19 -18.10 14.41
C ALA A 317 -8.97 -19.27 13.45
N ASP A 318 -10.05 -19.78 12.89
CA ASP A 318 -10.03 -20.85 11.90
C ASP A 318 -10.84 -20.43 10.66
N ILE A 319 -10.47 -20.93 9.49
CA ILE A 319 -11.21 -20.75 8.24
C ILE A 319 -11.28 -22.07 7.48
N VAL A 320 -12.42 -22.30 6.82
CA VAL A 320 -12.66 -23.49 6.00
C VAL A 320 -12.65 -23.09 4.53
N ILE A 321 -11.87 -23.81 3.72
CA ILE A 321 -11.86 -23.71 2.26
C ILE A 321 -12.41 -25.02 1.70
N ASP A 322 -13.44 -24.94 0.87
CA ASP A 322 -14.02 -26.10 0.19
C ASP A 322 -13.23 -26.38 -1.10
N SER A 323 -12.48 -27.49 -1.11
CA SER A 323 -11.79 -28.01 -2.30
C SER A 323 -12.69 -29.01 -3.02
N LYS A 324 -13.13 -28.71 -4.24
CA LYS A 324 -14.16 -29.47 -4.98
C LYS A 324 -13.65 -30.14 -6.25
#